data_AF-A0AAU6ESA1-F1
#
_entry.id   AF-A0AAU6ESA1-F1
#
_cell.length_a   1.000
_cell.length_b   1.000
_cell.length_c   1.000
_cell.angle_alpha   90.00
_cell.angle_beta   90.00
_cell.angle_gamma   90.00
#
_symmetry.space_group_name_H-M   'P 1'
#
loop_
_entity.id
_entity.type
_entity.pdbx_description
1 polymer ?
#
loop_
_entity_poly.entity_id
_entity_poly.type
_entity_poly.pdbx_seq_one_letter_code
_entity_poly.pdbx_strand_id
1 'polypeptide(L)' 'MPTTPSASEANDAIRRFVDAQSADGEWPAEDYEVLLVEWAAAIRASGIEPAA' A
#
# COMPACT_ATOMS: atom_id res chain seq x y z
N MET A 1 2.98 14.99 -15.69
CA MET A 1 3.64 14.61 -14.42
C MET A 1 2.88 13.43 -13.85
N PRO A 2 3.54 12.34 -13.43
CA PRO A 2 2.84 11.28 -12.71
C PRO A 2 2.30 11.86 -11.40
N THR A 3 0.99 11.72 -11.18
CA THR A 3 0.35 12.08 -9.92
C THR A 3 0.65 10.99 -8.91
N THR A 4 1.35 11.32 -7.82
CA THR A 4 1.56 10.40 -6.70
C THR A 4 0.20 10.00 -6.13
N PRO A 5 -0.08 8.71 -5.94
CA PRO A 5 -1.36 8.25 -5.41
C PRO A 5 -1.58 8.77 -3.99
N SER A 6 -2.84 9.06 -3.66
CA SER A 6 -3.28 9.37 -2.30
C SER A 6 -3.14 8.16 -1.37
N ALA A 7 -3.15 8.41 -0.05
CA ALA A 7 -3.06 7.35 0.94
C ALA A 7 -4.22 6.33 0.83
N SER A 8 -5.41 6.77 0.43
CA SER A 8 -6.54 5.87 0.15
C SER A 8 -6.29 4.99 -1.06
N GLU A 9 -5.76 5.56 -2.15
CA GLU A 9 -5.46 4.80 -3.37
C GLU A 9 -4.34 3.78 -3.15
N ALA A 10 -3.30 4.15 -2.41
CA ALA A 10 -2.23 3.23 -2.03
C ALA A 10 -2.75 2.09 -1.13
N ASN A 11 -3.64 2.38 -0.18
CA ASN A 11 -4.25 1.35 0.67
C ASN A 11 -5.17 0.41 -0.14
N ASP A 12 -5.87 0.94 -1.13
CA ASP A 12 -6.72 0.16 -2.03
C ASP A 12 -5.92 -0.74 -2.98
N ALA A 13 -4.69 -0.37 -3.30
CA ALA A 13 -3.74 -1.24 -4.01
C ALA A 13 -3.29 -2.40 -3.11
N ILE A 14 -2.97 -2.12 -1.84
CA ILE A 14 -2.65 -3.14 -0.83
C ILE A 14 -3.79 -4.16 -0.69
N ARG A 15 -5.03 -3.70 -0.56
CA ARG A 15 -6.21 -4.61 -0.47
C ARG A 15 -6.34 -5.50 -1.68
N ARG A 16 -6.25 -4.94 -2.89
CA ARG A 16 -6.30 -5.72 -4.13
C ARG A 16 -5.19 -6.75 -4.22
N PHE A 17 -3.97 -6.39 -3.79
CA PHE A 17 -2.84 -7.30 -3.75
C PHE A 17 -3.09 -8.48 -2.80
N VAL A 18 -3.59 -8.20 -1.59
CA VAL A 18 -3.95 -9.22 -0.60
C VAL A 18 -5.09 -10.11 -1.11
N ASP A 19 -6.14 -9.51 -1.69
CA ASP A 19 -7.28 -10.26 -2.23
C ASP A 19 -6.89 -11.12 -3.44
N ALA A 20 -5.94 -10.65 -4.26
CA ALA A 20 -5.39 -11.39 -5.40
C ALA A 20 -4.52 -12.57 -4.95
N GLN A 21 -3.93 -12.51 -3.76
CA GLN A 21 -3.24 -13.65 -3.15
C GLN A 21 -4.23 -14.70 -2.66
N SER A 22 -4.75 -15.46 -3.63
CA SER A 22 -5.60 -16.61 -3.41
C SER A 22 -4.74 -17.87 -3.17
N ALA A 23 -4.53 -18.16 -1.89
CA ALA A 23 -4.36 -19.49 -1.28
C ALA A 23 -3.25 -20.47 -1.72
N ASP A 24 -2.48 -20.29 -2.80
CA ASP A 24 -1.48 -21.29 -3.20
C ASP A 24 -0.12 -20.68 -3.58
N GLY A 25 0.78 -20.51 -2.60
CA GLY A 25 2.16 -20.09 -2.82
C GLY A 25 2.86 -19.44 -1.63
N GLU A 26 4.14 -19.11 -1.82
CA GLU A 26 4.92 -18.26 -0.90
C GLU A 26 4.41 -16.82 -0.99
N TRP A 27 4.33 -16.14 0.15
CA TRP A 27 3.87 -14.75 0.22
C TRP A 27 4.88 -13.81 -0.46
N PRO A 28 4.47 -13.00 -1.45
CA PRO A 28 5.35 -12.03 -2.10
C PRO A 28 5.63 -10.83 -1.18
N ALA A 29 6.52 -11.05 -0.20
CA ALA A 29 6.84 -10.08 0.85
C ALA A 29 7.44 -8.78 0.31
N GLU A 30 8.34 -8.87 -0.69
CA GLU A 30 9.00 -7.70 -1.29
C GLU A 30 7.99 -6.74 -1.95
N ASP A 31 7.07 -7.28 -2.75
CA ASP A 31 6.02 -6.47 -3.39
C ASP A 31 5.09 -5.83 -2.35
N TYR A 32 4.75 -6.57 -1.29
CA TYR A 32 3.96 -6.04 -0.19
C TYR A 32 4.70 -4.90 0.56
N GLU A 33 5.99 -5.05 0.82
CA GLU A 33 6.82 -4.04 1.47
C GLU A 33 6.91 -2.75 0.64
N VAL A 34 7.04 -2.85 -0.69
CA VAL A 34 6.99 -1.68 -1.58
C VAL A 34 5.67 -0.94 -1.43
N LEU A 35 4.54 -1.65 -1.46
CA LEU A 35 3.21 -1.05 -1.30
C LEU A 35 3.05 -0.38 0.08
N LEU A 36 3.63 -0.96 1.14
CA LEU A 36 3.64 -0.35 2.47
C LEU A 36 4.47 0.94 2.52
N VAL A 37 5.62 0.98 1.87
CA VAL A 37 6.47 2.18 1.79
C VAL A 37 5.76 3.31 1.06
N GLU A 38 5.09 2.99 -0.06
CA GLU A 38 4.30 3.96 -0.84
C GLU A 38 3.13 4.50 -0.02
N TRP A 39 2.38 3.64 0.65
CA TRP A 39 1.29 4.05 1.53
C TRP A 39 1.79 4.94 2.68
N ALA A 40 2.89 4.55 3.33
CA ALA A 40 3.48 5.34 4.42
C ALA A 40 3.97 6.71 3.93
N ALA A 41 4.51 6.80 2.71
CA ALA A 41 4.89 8.07 2.10
C ALA A 41 3.65 8.94 1.83
N ALA A 42 2.55 8.36 1.33
CA ALA A 42 1.31 9.07 1.08
C ALA A 42 0.62 9.55 2.37
N ILE A 43 0.69 8.76 3.46
CA ILE A 43 0.21 9.15 4.80
C ILE A 43 1.01 10.35 5.32
N ARG A 44 2.34 10.30 5.26
CA ARG A 44 3.21 11.43 5.66
C ARG A 44 2.95 12.69 4.81
N ALA A 45 2.72 12.53 3.52
CA ALA A 45 2.43 13.64 2.62
C ALA A 45 1.04 14.25 2.83
N SER A 46 0.07 13.46 3.29
CA SER A 46 -1.30 13.93 3.56
C SER A 46 -1.48 14.58 4.94
N GLY A 47 -0.46 14.50 5.82
CA GLY A 47 -0.56 15.03 7.18
C GLY A 47 -1.53 14.25 8.07
N ILE A 48 -1.97 13.07 7.63
CA ILE A 48 -2.75 12.14 8.43
C ILE A 48 -1.75 11.45 9.37
N GLU A 49 -1.77 11.74 10.67
CA GLU A 49 -1.06 10.89 11.62
C GLU A 49 -1.76 9.52 11.69
N PRO A 50 -1.03 8.40 11.56
CA PRO A 50 -1.63 7.10 11.81
C PRO A 50 -2.11 7.06 13.26
N ALA A 51 -3.37 6.71 13.48
CA ALA A 51 -3.92 6.53 14.82
C ALA A 51 -3.05 5.51 15.58
N ALA A 52 -2.46 5.96 16.69
CA ALA A 52 -1.61 5.18 17.58
C ALA A 52 -2.39 4.06 18.29
#